data_AF-A0A7C2Q185-F1
#
_entry.id   AF-A0A7C2Q185-F1
#
_cell.length_a   1.000
_cell.length_b   1.000
_cell.length_c   1.000
_cell.angle_alpha   90.00
_cell.angle_beta   90.00
_cell.angle_gamma   90.00
#
_symmetry.space_group_name_H-M   'P 1'
#
loop_
_entity.id
_entity.type
_entity.pdbx_description
1 polymer ?
#
loop_
_entity_poly.entity_id
_entity_poly.type
_entity_poly.pdbx_seq_one_letter_code
_entity_poly.pdbx_strand_id
1 'polypeptide(L)' 'GVAAKMFRALANEKIAIESISTSEIVISALVRAADGERALRAVHGAFELDRATG' A
#
# COMPACT_ATOMS: atom_id res chain seq x y z
N GLY A 1 -4.50 -11.41 -5.05
CA GLY A 1 -4.63 -10.25 -5.94
C GLY A 1 -3.79 -9.09 -5.42
N VAL A 2 -3.26 -8.26 -6.31
CA VAL A 2 -2.38 -7.11 -5.98
C VAL A 2 -3.08 -6.14 -5.02
N ALA A 3 -4.32 -5.73 -5.31
CA ALA A 3 -5.12 -4.87 -4.43
C ALA A 3 -5.31 -5.43 -3.02
N ALA A 4 -5.68 -6.71 -2.91
CA ALA A 4 -5.89 -7.36 -1.62
C ALA A 4 -4.61 -7.42 -0.77
N LYS A 5 -3.44 -7.59 -1.40
CA LYS A 5 -2.13 -7.57 -0.71
C LYS A 5 -1.85 -6.18 -0.15
N MET A 6 -2.06 -5.13 -0.96
CA MET A 6 -1.91 -3.73 -0.55
C MET A 6 -2.84 -3.37 0.62
N PHE A 7 -4.13 -3.71 0.53
CA PHE A 7 -5.09 -3.42 1.60
C PHE A 7 -4.78 -4.16 2.89
N ARG A 8 -4.35 -5.43 2.82
CA ARG A 8 -3.89 -6.17 4.01
C ARG A 8 -2.68 -5.51 4.66
N ALA A 9 -1.71 -5.04 3.87
CA ALA A 9 -0.53 -4.36 4.39
C ALA A 9 -0.90 -3.09 5.18
N LEU A 10 -1.78 -2.26 4.62
CA LEU A 10 -2.28 -1.05 5.26
C LEU A 10 -3.13 -1.36 6.50
N ALA A 11 -3.98 -2.39 6.43
CA ALA A 11 -4.82 -2.81 7.55
C ALA A 11 -4.01 -3.36 8.74
N ASN A 12 -2.92 -4.10 8.49
CA ASN A 12 -2.04 -4.60 9.54
C ASN A 12 -1.40 -3.46 10.35
N GLU A 13 -1.08 -2.35 9.69
CA GLU A 13 -0.55 -1.13 10.31
C GLU A 13 -1.65 -0.21 10.88
N LYS A 14 -2.92 -0.63 10.81
CA LYS A 14 -4.11 0.15 11.21
C LYS A 14 -4.22 1.51 10.49
N ILE A 15 -3.80 1.55 9.23
CA ILE A 15 -3.87 2.75 8.39
C ILE A 15 -5.23 2.80 7.70
N ALA A 16 -5.97 3.89 7.93
CA ALA A 16 -7.25 4.12 7.28
C ALA A 16 -7.04 4.64 5.85
N ILE A 17 -7.75 4.04 4.90
CA ILE A 17 -7.77 4.47 3.50
C ILE A 17 -8.96 5.42 3.33
N GLU A 18 -8.71 6.64 2.87
CA GLU A 18 -9.74 7.65 2.66
C GLU A 18 -10.45 7.46 1.31
N SER A 19 -9.70 7.06 0.29
CA SER A 19 -10.25 6.81 -1.04
C SER A 19 -9.35 5.84 -1.83
N ILE A 20 -9.94 5.09 -2.74
CA ILE A 20 -9.24 4.16 -3.62
C ILE A 20 -9.63 4.51 -5.06
N SER A 21 -8.63 4.73 -5.91
CA SER A 21 -8.81 4.87 -7.35
C SER A 21 -8.06 3.75 -8.06
N THR A 22 -8.76 2.98 -8.88
CA THR A 22 -8.19 1.81 -9.57
C THR A 22 -8.32 1.95 -11.08
N SER A 23 -7.24 1.63 -11.79
CA SER A 23 -7.19 1.38 -13.24
C SER A 23 -6.79 -0.08 -13.48
N GLU A 24 -6.74 -0.51 -14.74
CA GLU A 24 -6.39 -1.90 -15.10
C GLU A 24 -5.01 -2.33 -14.55
N ILE A 25 -4.08 -1.39 -14.42
CA ILE A 25 -2.67 -1.65 -14.07
C ILE A 25 -2.22 -0.94 -12.79
N VAL A 26 -2.99 0.04 -12.31
CA VAL A 26 -2.57 0.97 -11.25
C VAL A 26 -3.65 1.06 -10.18
N ILE A 27 -3.24 1.00 -8.92
CA ILE A 27 -4.10 1.19 -7.77
C ILE A 27 -3.50 2.32 -6.93
N SER A 28 -4.27 3.38 -6.73
CA SER A 28 -3.92 4.51 -5.90
C SER A 28 -4.81 4.52 -4.66
N ALA A 29 -4.21 4.62 -3.47
CA ALA A 29 -4.93 4.77 -2.21
C ALA A 29 -4.56 6.10 -1.57
N LEU A 30 -5.57 6.90 -1.23
CA LEU A 30 -5.42 8.12 -0.47
C LEU A 30 -5.40 7.77 1.02
N VAL A 31 -4.38 8.25 1.73
CA VAL A 31 -4.20 8.06 3.18
C VAL A 31 -3.87 9.41 3.82
N ARG A 32 -4.02 9.50 5.15
CA ARG A 32 -3.65 10.71 5.88
C ARG A 32 -2.14 10.96 5.76
N ALA A 33 -1.76 12.23 5.65
CA ALA A 33 -0.35 12.63 5.56
C ALA A 33 0.50 12.09 6.72
N ALA A 34 -0.06 12.02 7.94
CA ALA A 34 0.60 11.48 9.12
C ALA A 34 0.96 9.99 9.00
N ASP A 35 0.22 9.23 8.19
CA ASP A 35 0.42 7.80 7.98
C ASP A 35 1.12 7.49 6.65
N GLY A 36 1.39 8.49 5.80
CA GLY A 36 1.95 8.28 4.45
C GLY A 36 3.26 7.50 4.45
N GLU A 37 4.20 7.88 5.33
CA GLU A 37 5.47 7.19 5.53
C GLU A 37 5.31 5.73 5.98
N ARG A 38 4.36 5.48 6.88
CA ARG A 38 4.07 4.13 7.39
C ARG A 38 3.39 3.29 6.31
N ALA A 39 2.46 3.87 5.58
CA ALA A 39 1.76 3.25 4.46
C ALA A 39 2.74 2.84 3.37
N LEU A 40 3.66 3.73 3.00
CA LEU A 40 4.71 3.46 2.02
C LEU A 40 5.57 2.27 2.46
N ARG A 41 6.09 2.28 3.69
CA ARG A 41 6.91 1.17 4.22
C ARG A 41 6.14 -0.15 4.29
N ALA A 42 4.89 -0.12 4.72
CA ALA A 42 4.04 -1.30 4.82
C ALA A 42 3.81 -1.94 3.45
N VAL A 43 3.47 -1.11 2.45
CA VAL A 43 3.29 -1.56 1.06
C VAL A 43 4.62 -2.04 0.48
N HIS A 44 5.71 -1.30 0.66
CA HIS A 44 7.03 -1.69 0.17
C HIS A 44 7.47 -3.06 0.71
N GLY A 45 7.30 -3.30 2.02
CA GLY A 45 7.58 -4.59 2.65
C GLY A 45 6.63 -5.70 2.20
N ALA A 46 5.33 -5.40 2.06
CA ALA A 46 4.35 -6.38 1.59
C ALA A 46 4.58 -6.80 0.13
N PHE A 47 5.07 -5.92 -0.73
CA PHE A 47 5.40 -6.24 -2.12
C PHE A 47 6.85 -6.70 -2.31
N GLU A 48 7.65 -6.72 -1.25
CA GLU A 48 9.06 -7.14 -1.28
C GLU A 48 9.86 -6.38 -2.36
N LEU A 49 9.49 -5.12 -2.62
CA LEU A 49 10.11 -4.29 -3.67
C LEU A 49 11.57 -3.95 -3.36
N ASP A 50 11.96 -4.05 -2.10
CA ASP A 50 13.35 -3.99 -1.64
C ASP A 50 14.21 -5.16 -2.16
N ARG A 51 13.59 -6.29 -2.52
CA ARG A 51 14.26 -7.48 -3.08
C ARG A 51 14.44 -7.43 -4.60
N ALA A 52 14.19 -6.30 -5.25
CA ALA A 52 14.51 -6.10 -6.66
C ALA A 52 16.04 -5.92 -6.84
N THR A 53 16.80 -6.98 -6.60
CA THR A 53 18.18 -7.12 -7.09
C THR A 53 18.41 -8.59 -7.43
N GLY A 54 18.32 -8.86 -8.73
CA GLY A 54 18.81 -10.05 -9.42
C GLY A 54 19.33 -9.59 -10.77
#